data_AF-A0A7V1N3E8-F1
#
_entry.id   AF-A0A7V1N3E8-F1
#
_cell.length_a   1.000
_cell.length_b   1.000
_cell.length_c   1.000
_cell.angle_alpha   90.00
_cell.angle_beta   90.00
_cell.angle_gamma   90.00
#
_symmetry.space_group_name_H-M   'P 1'
#
loop_
_entity.id
_entity.type
_entity.pdbx_description
1 polymer ?
#
loop_
_entity_poly.entity_id
_entity_poly.type
_entity_poly.pdbx_seq_one_letter_code
_entity_poly.pdbx_strand_id
1 'polypeptide(L)'
;VAYGYYFIRKKEGMGGGDIKLLAMIGAFLGWRAIPFVLFSASVMGSIIGILWILFQGKDRNFPIPFGPFLALGAIWVIFFPGSINLFLFY
;
A
#
# COMPACT_ATOMS: atom_id res chain seq x y z
N VAL A 1 -10.81 4.21 25.56
CA VAL A 1 -11.52 4.40 24.28
C VAL A 1 -10.59 4.32 23.05
N ALA A 2 -9.31 4.72 23.13
CA ALA A 2 -8.38 4.66 21.98
C ALA A 2 -7.85 3.26 21.60
N TYR A 3 -7.77 2.31 22.53
CA TYR A 3 -7.21 0.97 22.25
C TYR A 3 -8.18 0.00 21.55
N GLY A 4 -9.51 0.23 21.66
CA GLY A 4 -10.53 -0.71 21.17
C GLY A 4 -10.79 -0.68 19.66
N TYR A 5 -10.39 0.40 18.95
CA TYR A 5 -10.70 0.57 17.53
C TYR A 5 -9.64 -0.03 16.59
N TYR A 6 -8.46 -0.38 17.11
CA TYR A 6 -7.31 -0.87 16.33
C TYR A 6 -7.49 -2.33 15.86
N PHE A 7 -8.37 -3.09 16.52
CA PHE A 7 -8.51 -4.54 16.29
C PHE A 7 -9.69 -4.93 15.37
N ILE A 8 -10.59 -4.00 15.02
CA ILE A 8 -11.88 -4.35 14.41
C ILE A 8 -11.89 -4.34 12.88
N ARG A 9 -11.01 -3.60 12.19
CA ARG A 9 -11.00 -3.59 10.71
C ARG A 9 -10.11 -4.69 10.09
N LYS A 10 -10.54 -5.92 10.35
CA LYS A 10 -10.53 -7.08 9.44
C LYS A 10 -10.31 -6.70 7.96
N LYS A 11 -9.19 -7.16 7.38
CA LYS A 11 -9.17 -8.06 6.21
C LYS A 11 -7.73 -8.53 5.96
N GLU A 12 -7.48 -9.81 6.26
CA GLU A 12 -6.29 -10.53 5.84
C GLU A 12 -6.30 -10.64 4.31
N GLY A 13 -5.55 -9.76 3.65
CA GLY A 13 -5.23 -9.85 2.23
C GLY A 13 -3.82 -9.36 1.90
N MET A 14 -3.04 -9.00 2.92
CA MET A 14 -1.75 -8.34 2.81
C MET A 14 -0.73 -9.13 3.64
N GLY A 15 0.47 -9.40 3.10
CA GLY A 15 1.48 -10.22 3.78
C GLY A 15 1.87 -9.61 5.14
N GLY A 16 2.13 -10.44 6.16
CA GLY A 16 2.47 -9.94 7.50
C GLY A 16 3.68 -9.00 7.54
N GLY A 17 4.59 -9.10 6.57
CA GLY A 17 5.69 -8.15 6.36
C GLY A 17 5.22 -6.77 5.86
N ASP A 18 4.28 -6.75 4.92
CA ASP A 18 3.73 -5.54 4.30
C ASP A 18 3.01 -4.67 5.33
N ILE A 19 2.31 -5.29 6.29
CA ILE A 19 1.65 -4.59 7.40
C ILE A 19 2.69 -3.88 8.28
N LYS A 20 3.82 -4.53 8.58
CA LYS A 20 4.91 -3.90 9.35
C LYS A 20 5.53 -2.73 8.58
N LEU A 21 5.69 -2.88 7.28
CA LEU A 21 6.23 -1.84 6.40
C LEU A 21 5.28 -0.63 6.35
N LEU A 22 3.98 -0.86 6.18
CA LEU A 22 2.94 0.17 6.24
C LEU A 22 2.91 0.86 7.62
N ALA A 23 3.07 0.11 8.71
CA ALA A 23 3.13 0.67 10.06
C ALA A 23 4.36 1.57 10.26
N MET A 24 5.54 1.17 9.76
CA MET A 24 6.73 2.02 9.78
C MET A 24 6.55 3.27 8.93
N ILE A 25 6.00 3.15 7.71
CA ILE A 25 5.66 4.29 6.85
C ILE A 25 4.73 5.24 7.59
N GLY A 26 3.66 4.73 8.22
CA GLY A 26 2.72 5.54 9.00
C GLY A 26 3.35 6.20 10.23
N ALA A 27 4.31 5.55 10.87
CA ALA A 27 5.04 6.10 12.01
C ALA A 27 6.00 7.23 11.60
N PHE A 28 6.67 7.11 10.44
CA PHE A 28 7.64 8.10 9.95
C PHE A 28 6.99 9.27 9.19
N LEU A 29 6.03 8.98 8.30
CA LEU A 29 5.39 9.96 7.42
C LEU A 29 4.05 10.47 7.97
N GLY A 30 3.55 9.85 9.04
CA GLY A 30 2.27 10.16 9.65
C GLY A 30 1.09 9.39 9.03
N TRP A 31 -0.01 9.35 9.78
CA TRP A 31 -1.21 8.59 9.44
C TRP A 31 -1.87 9.01 8.10
N ARG A 32 -1.64 10.25 7.66
CA ARG A 32 -2.13 10.78 6.38
C ARG A 32 -1.50 10.12 5.15
N ALA A 33 -0.26 9.64 5.27
CA ALA A 33 0.43 8.95 4.19
C ALA A 33 -0.09 7.52 3.97
N ILE A 34 -0.61 6.88 5.02
CA ILE A 34 -1.10 5.48 4.98
C ILE A 34 -2.13 5.25 3.86
N PRO A 35 -3.26 5.99 3.78
CA PRO A 35 -4.26 5.77 2.74
C PRO A 35 -3.72 6.05 1.33
N PHE A 36 -2.87 7.07 1.17
CA PHE A 36 -2.26 7.40 -0.11
C PHE A 36 -1.33 6.30 -0.61
N VAL A 37 -0.40 5.84 0.24
CA VAL A 37 0.57 4.80 -0.11
C VAL A 37 -0.14 3.49 -0.37
N LEU A 38 -1.13 3.13 0.45
CA LEU A 38 -1.92 1.91 0.25
C LEU A 38 -2.69 1.94 -1.08
N PHE A 39 -3.33 3.07 -1.39
CA PHE A 39 -4.07 3.25 -2.64
C PHE A 39 -3.14 3.19 -3.86
N SER A 40 -2.04 3.96 -3.85
CA SER A 40 -1.06 3.98 -4.93
C SER A 40 -0.44 2.60 -5.15
N ALA A 41 -0.07 1.90 -4.07
CA ALA A 41 0.49 0.55 -4.14
C ALA A 41 -0.52 -0.45 -4.70
N SER A 42 -1.80 -0.34 -4.32
CA SER A 42 -2.85 -1.22 -4.86
C SER A 42 -3.13 -0.98 -6.33
N VAL A 43 -3.12 0.27 -6.79
CA VAL A 43 -3.31 0.60 -8.21
C VAL A 43 -2.15 0.04 -9.04
N MET A 44 -0.91 0.30 -8.62
CA MET A 44 0.29 -0.22 -9.31
C MET A 44 0.36 -1.74 -9.28
N GLY A 45 0.13 -2.35 -8.12
CA GLY A 45 0.15 -3.81 -7.95
C GLY A 45 -0.95 -4.49 -8.77
N SER A 46 -2.13 -3.87 -8.88
CA SER A 46 -3.21 -4.40 -9.72
C SER A 46 -2.90 -4.28 -11.22
N ILE A 47 -2.39 -3.12 -11.68
CA ILE A 47 -2.00 -2.93 -13.09
C ILE A 47 -0.91 -3.93 -13.48
N ILE A 48 0.13 -4.05 -12.67
CA ILE A 48 1.25 -4.96 -12.93
C ILE A 48 0.78 -6.42 -12.85
N GLY A 49 -0.08 -6.75 -11.88
CA GLY A 49 -0.66 -8.08 -11.79
C GLY A 49 -1.51 -8.45 -13.00
N ILE A 50 -2.34 -7.52 -13.49
CA ILE A 50 -3.15 -7.73 -14.69
C ILE A 50 -2.25 -7.89 -15.92
N LEU A 51 -1.26 -7.00 -16.10
CA LEU A 51 -0.29 -7.09 -17.20
C LEU A 51 0.44 -8.43 -17.16
N TRP A 52 0.86 -8.87 -15.98
CA TRP A 52 1.61 -10.11 -15.83
C TRP A 52 0.78 -11.35 -16.15
N ILE A 53 -0.49 -11.37 -15.73
CA ILE A 53 -1.46 -12.41 -16.13
C ILE A 53 -1.64 -12.41 -17.66
N LEU A 54 -1.73 -11.22 -18.29
CA LEU A 54 -1.92 -11.08 -19.73
C LEU A 54 -0.72 -11.59 -20.55
N PHE A 55 0.51 -11.30 -20.09
CA PHE A 55 1.74 -11.65 -20.81
C PHE A 55 2.22 -13.08 -20.54
N GLN A 56 2.03 -13.61 -19.33
CA GLN A 56 2.63 -14.88 -18.90
C GLN A 56 1.65 -16.05 -18.89
N GLY A 57 0.35 -15.80 -19.02
CA GLY A 57 -0.66 -16.77 -19.47
C GLY A 57 -0.90 -18.01 -18.59
N LYS A 58 -0.15 -18.27 -17.51
CA LYS A 58 -0.27 -19.58 -16.83
C LYS A 58 -0.17 -19.69 -15.31
N ASP A 59 0.20 -18.67 -14.54
CA ASP A 59 0.24 -18.82 -13.08
C ASP A 59 -0.63 -17.80 -12.35
N ARG A 60 -1.92 -18.13 -12.26
CA ARG A 60 -2.92 -17.40 -11.44
C ARG A 60 -2.60 -17.39 -9.93
N ASN A 61 -1.59 -18.14 -9.52
CA ASN A 61 -1.21 -18.37 -8.13
C ASN A 61 0.14 -17.77 -7.75
N PHE A 62 0.79 -16.99 -8.63
CA PHE A 62 2.04 -16.36 -8.24
C PHE A 62 1.73 -15.20 -7.28
N PRO A 63 2.11 -15.29 -5.99
CA PRO A 63 1.82 -14.25 -5.03
C PRO A 63 2.68 -13.04 -5.40
N ILE A 64 2.04 -11.99 -5.91
CA ILE A 64 2.72 -10.73 -6.20
C ILE A 64 3.00 -10.08 -4.83
N PRO A 65 4.28 -9.93 -4.44
CA PRO A 65 4.61 -9.31 -3.17
C PRO A 65 4.15 -7.84 -3.21
N PHE A 66 3.35 -7.44 -2.23
CA PHE A 66 2.80 -6.08 -2.15
C PHE A 66 3.82 -5.07 -1.60
N GLY A 67 4.80 -5.56 -0.83
CA GLY A 67 5.85 -4.77 -0.18
C GLY A 67 6.64 -3.82 -1.09
N PRO A 68 7.14 -4.24 -2.27
CA PRO A 68 7.83 -3.36 -3.19
C PRO A 68 6.98 -2.18 -3.65
N PHE A 69 5.68 -2.38 -3.89
CA PHE A 69 4.77 -1.31 -4.29
C PHE A 69 4.49 -0.32 -3.15
N LEU A 70 4.43 -0.80 -1.90
CA LEU A 70 4.36 0.08 -0.73
C LEU A 70 5.63 0.92 -0.56
N ALA A 71 6.80 0.29 -0.75
CA ALA A 71 8.07 1.00 -0.67
C ALA A 71 8.15 2.09 -1.75
N LEU A 72 7.71 1.80 -2.98
CA LEU A 72 7.63 2.79 -4.05
C LEU A 72 6.66 3.94 -3.71
N GLY A 73 5.47 3.63 -3.18
CA GLY A 73 4.53 4.65 -2.72
C GLY A 73 5.09 5.51 -1.59
N ALA A 74 5.83 4.92 -0.66
CA ALA A 74 6.50 5.64 0.41
C ALA A 74 7.62 6.55 -0.10
N ILE A 75 8.45 6.05 -1.03
CA ILE A 75 9.48 6.86 -1.70
C ILE A 75 8.81 8.05 -2.42
N TRP A 76 7.72 7.81 -3.14
CA TRP A 76 6.99 8.88 -3.82
C TRP A 76 6.54 9.97 -2.83
N VAL A 77 5.99 9.57 -1.70
CA VAL A 77 5.56 10.49 -0.63
C VAL A 77 6.74 11.26 -0.04
N ILE A 78 7.90 10.64 0.15
CA ILE A 78 9.11 11.30 0.67
C ILE A 78 9.58 12.40 -0.29
N PHE A 79 9.61 12.12 -1.59
CA PHE A 79 10.08 13.09 -2.60
C PHE A 79 9.02 14.15 -2.94
N PHE A 80 7.74 13.80 -2.86
CA PHE A 80 6.62 14.68 -3.18
C PHE A 80 5.60 14.71 -2.04
N PRO A 81 5.92 15.33 -0.89
CA PRO A 81 5.00 15.41 0.25
C PRO A 81 3.73 16.20 -0.10
N GLY A 82 3.79 17.11 -1.08
CA GLY A 82 2.63 17.83 -1.62
C GLY A 82 1.56 16.93 -2.24
N SER A 83 1.92 15.71 -2.68
CA SER A 83 0.98 14.73 -3.22
C SER A 83 -0.08 14.31 -2.21
N ILE A 84 0.31 14.19 -0.93
CA ILE A 84 -0.60 13.80 0.15
C ILE A 84 -1.65 14.90 0.36
N ASN A 85 -1.23 16.15 0.34
CA ASN A 85 -2.14 17.28 0.48
C ASN A 85 -3.07 17.38 -0.72
N LEU A 86 -2.56 17.20 -1.95
CA LEU A 86 -3.41 17.19 -3.14
C LEU A 86 -4.47 16.07 -3.10
N PHE A 87 -4.12 14.89 -2.56
CA PHE A 87 -5.03 13.76 -2.43
C PHE A 87 -6.04 13.90 -1.27
N LEU A 88 -5.72 14.67 -0.23
CA LEU A 88 -6.60 14.84 0.93
C LEU A 88 -7.48 16.09 0.87
N PHE A 89 -7.10 17.10 0.09
CA PHE A 89 -7.80 18.38 -0.02
C PHE A 89 -8.59 18.54 -1.33
N TYR A 90 -8.65 17.49 -2.16
CA TYR A 90 -9.49 17.37 -3.36
C TYR A 90 -10.33 16.09 -3.25
#